data_AF-A0A5E4QDG9-F1
#
_entry.id   AF-A0A5E4QDG9-F1
#
_cell.length_a   1.000
_cell.length_b   1.000
_cell.length_c   1.000
_cell.angle_alpha   90.00
_cell.angle_beta   90.00
_cell.angle_gamma   90.00
#
_symmetry.space_group_name_H-M   'P 1'
#
loop_
_entity.id
_entity.type
_entity.pdbx_description
1 polymer ?
#
loop_
_entity_poly.entity_id
_entity_poly.type
_entity_poly.pdbx_seq_one_letter_code
_entity_poly.pdbx_strand_id
1 'polypeptide(L)'
;MQLTKTFGAFTKSNHSTLCIYKPFLIAMFICGYNYRIFKFNFMFRILSYFYSIILLIIISYSTFMCCNVFTNISQLFSLLEFVSSVLVVMIYSSKLILFFNKLGSIDSILRINTRVYVSHRNSAIIVAILLWLMRISFTLLHCLSYNCYTRDKLILFLINILSSFALDVTRVWRYTLLKMIGHRIKLLRIRLEEMPEQNIFLYVTKMKGVTANKMKMGLSLYRNIADAPLQLLILTTIHLIHITFLIFAPCIVIERYSVEVDRIQFFLVHRLLDEKDSTIKEEVKEFLKYTERRPFQFKIWRCIPVNIILPLEIMYLSYSTII
;
A
#
# COMPACT_ATOMS: atom_id res chain seq x y z
N MET A 1 -10.30 10.57 -69.33
CA MET A 1 -10.61 9.14 -69.50
C MET A 1 -9.38 8.35 -69.06
N GLN A 2 -9.56 7.47 -68.06
CA GLN A 2 -8.72 6.34 -67.63
C GLN A 2 -7.23 6.60 -67.27
N LEU A 3 -6.84 6.49 -66.00
CA LEU A 3 -6.58 5.28 -65.18
C LEU A 3 -5.22 4.61 -65.44
N THR A 4 -4.49 4.53 -64.32
CA THR A 4 -3.59 3.46 -63.86
C THR A 4 -2.08 3.50 -64.12
N LYS A 5 -1.38 3.13 -63.03
CA LYS A 5 -0.09 2.43 -62.90
C LYS A 5 1.14 3.35 -63.03
N THR A 6 2.12 3.35 -62.12
CA THR A 6 2.63 2.31 -61.22
C THR A 6 3.50 2.96 -60.13
N PHE A 7 3.30 2.60 -58.86
CA PHE A 7 4.32 2.77 -57.81
C PHE A 7 4.90 1.39 -57.52
N GLY A 8 6.20 1.25 -57.77
CA GLY A 8 7.00 0.07 -57.49
C GLY A 8 7.63 0.11 -56.11
N ALA A 9 7.56 -1.05 -55.44
CA ALA A 9 8.54 -1.67 -54.55
C ALA A 9 9.37 -0.81 -53.57
N PHE A 10 9.14 -1.01 -52.26
CA PHE A 10 10.24 -1.09 -51.29
C PHE A 10 9.96 -2.14 -50.19
N THR A 11 10.66 -3.26 -50.35
CA THR A 11 11.30 -4.17 -49.38
C THR A 11 10.59 -4.68 -48.11
N LYS A 12 10.33 -5.98 -48.22
CA LYS A 12 10.28 -7.04 -47.19
C LYS A 12 11.54 -7.01 -46.31
N SER A 13 11.41 -6.87 -44.99
CA SER A 13 12.51 -7.07 -44.04
C SER A 13 12.04 -7.42 -42.61
N ASN A 14 12.51 -8.59 -42.16
CA ASN A 14 12.78 -9.02 -40.79
C ASN A 14 11.62 -9.31 -39.81
N HIS A 15 11.16 -10.56 -39.86
CA HIS A 15 10.24 -11.21 -38.92
C HIS A 15 10.93 -11.83 -37.67
N SER A 16 12.20 -11.49 -37.38
CA SER A 16 12.98 -12.14 -36.31
C SER A 16 13.05 -11.37 -34.97
N THR A 17 12.46 -10.17 -34.88
CA THR A 17 12.38 -9.39 -33.61
C THR A 17 11.17 -9.76 -32.73
N LEU A 18 10.34 -10.72 -33.15
CA LEU A 18 9.13 -11.13 -32.42
C LEU A 18 9.39 -12.08 -31.24
N CYS A 19 10.58 -12.66 -31.10
CA CYS A 19 10.88 -13.63 -30.03
C CYS A 19 11.29 -12.99 -28.69
N ILE A 20 11.72 -11.73 -28.67
CA ILE A 20 12.06 -11.00 -27.42
C ILE A 20 10.84 -10.25 -26.85
N TYR A 21 9.75 -10.14 -27.61
CA TYR A 21 8.53 -9.43 -27.21
C TYR A 21 7.65 -10.24 -26.22
N LYS A 22 7.75 -11.58 -26.20
CA LYS A 22 6.94 -12.45 -25.33
C LYS A 22 7.32 -12.37 -23.84
N PRO A 23 8.61 -12.39 -23.44
CA PRO A 23 9.00 -12.17 -22.04
C PRO A 23 8.71 -10.74 -21.55
N PHE A 24 8.81 -9.74 -22.44
CA PHE A 24 8.48 -8.35 -22.13
C PHE A 24 6.97 -8.15 -21.92
N LEU A 25 6.12 -8.86 -22.69
CA LEU A 25 4.67 -8.93 -22.48
C LEU A 25 4.30 -9.60 -21.16
N ILE A 26 5.06 -10.59 -20.70
CA ILE A 26 4.86 -11.26 -19.41
C ILE A 26 5.27 -10.34 -18.25
N ALA A 27 6.35 -9.57 -18.40
CA ALA A 27 6.73 -8.50 -17.46
C ALA A 27 5.72 -7.33 -17.44
N MET A 28 5.10 -7.02 -18.59
CA MET A 28 3.98 -6.07 -18.72
C MET A 28 2.63 -6.62 -18.28
N PHE A 29 2.53 -7.92 -17.94
CA PHE A 29 1.33 -8.58 -17.41
C PHE A 29 1.38 -8.69 -15.88
N ILE A 30 2.59 -8.75 -15.32
CA ILE A 30 2.89 -8.47 -13.90
C ILE A 30 2.53 -7.01 -13.56
N CYS A 31 2.55 -6.12 -14.56
CA CYS A 31 2.04 -4.76 -14.48
C CYS A 31 0.59 -4.69 -14.99
N GLY A 32 -0.31 -4.08 -14.25
CA GLY A 32 -1.64 -3.80 -14.75
C GLY A 32 -1.63 -2.87 -15.98
N TYR A 33 -2.79 -2.90 -16.67
CA TYR A 33 -3.35 -1.82 -17.47
C TYR A 33 -2.87 -1.63 -18.93
N ASN A 34 -3.62 -2.27 -19.83
CA ASN A 34 -4.18 -1.58 -20.98
C ASN A 34 -5.71 -1.76 -20.98
N TYR A 35 -6.41 -0.79 -20.39
CA TYR A 35 -7.85 -0.89 -20.05
C TYR A 35 -8.78 -1.03 -21.26
N ARG A 36 -8.32 -0.72 -22.47
CA ARG A 36 -9.11 -0.92 -23.69
C ARG A 36 -9.13 -2.38 -24.15
N ILE A 37 -8.12 -3.18 -23.80
CA ILE A 37 -8.03 -4.61 -24.15
C ILE A 37 -8.74 -5.48 -23.10
N PHE A 38 -8.84 -5.01 -21.85
CA PHE A 38 -9.38 -5.78 -20.73
C PHE A 38 -10.90 -5.80 -20.58
N LYS A 39 -11.64 -5.05 -21.40
CA LYS A 39 -13.10 -4.96 -21.29
C LYS A 39 -13.82 -6.30 -21.57
N PHE A 40 -13.15 -7.28 -22.18
CA PHE A 40 -13.80 -8.53 -22.63
C PHE A 40 -13.15 -9.86 -22.20
N ASN A 41 -11.96 -9.89 -21.60
CA ASN A 41 -11.29 -11.16 -21.32
C ASN A 41 -11.51 -11.65 -19.87
N PHE A 42 -12.62 -12.36 -19.65
CA PHE A 42 -12.88 -13.19 -18.47
C PHE A 42 -11.67 -14.03 -18.05
N MET A 43 -10.94 -14.56 -19.03
CA MET A 43 -9.69 -15.32 -18.85
C MET A 43 -8.60 -14.55 -18.10
N PHE A 44 -8.42 -13.25 -18.37
CA PHE A 44 -7.40 -12.45 -17.69
C PHE A 44 -7.74 -12.24 -16.21
N ARG A 45 -9.03 -12.12 -15.90
CA ARG A 45 -9.51 -12.03 -14.52
C ARG A 45 -9.15 -13.31 -13.76
N ILE A 46 -9.42 -14.47 -14.36
CA ILE A 46 -9.06 -15.78 -13.81
C ILE A 46 -7.55 -15.89 -13.62
N LEU A 47 -6.75 -15.55 -14.63
CA LEU A 47 -5.29 -15.60 -14.58
C LEU A 47 -4.69 -14.70 -13.49
N SER A 48 -5.22 -13.49 -13.30
CA SER A 48 -4.79 -12.60 -12.22
C SER A 48 -5.13 -13.15 -10.83
N TYR A 49 -6.30 -13.79 -10.69
CA TYR A 49 -6.67 -14.50 -9.46
C TYR A 49 -5.73 -15.68 -9.17
N PHE A 50 -5.49 -16.55 -10.17
CA PHE A 50 -4.57 -17.68 -10.03
C PHE A 50 -3.14 -17.21 -9.71
N TYR A 51 -2.65 -16.17 -10.38
CA TYR A 51 -1.33 -15.60 -10.09
C TYR A 51 -1.25 -15.09 -8.64
N SER A 52 -2.28 -14.38 -8.17
CA SER A 52 -2.33 -13.87 -6.79
C SER A 52 -2.36 -15.01 -5.76
N ILE A 53 -3.11 -16.08 -6.04
CA ILE A 53 -3.19 -17.27 -5.18
C ILE A 53 -1.86 -18.04 -5.18
N ILE A 54 -1.23 -18.23 -6.34
CA ILE A 54 0.07 -18.89 -6.44
C ILE A 54 1.14 -18.08 -5.69
N LEU A 55 1.14 -16.75 -5.85
CA LEU A 55 2.05 -15.86 -5.14
C LEU A 55 1.81 -15.94 -3.62
N LEU A 56 0.54 -15.99 -3.19
CA LEU A 56 0.16 -16.19 -1.79
C LEU A 56 0.65 -17.52 -1.23
N ILE A 57 0.49 -18.61 -1.98
CA ILE A 57 0.95 -19.95 -1.59
C ILE A 57 2.47 -19.99 -1.48
N ILE A 58 3.19 -19.44 -2.46
CA ILE A 58 4.65 -19.40 -2.48
C ILE A 58 5.17 -18.59 -1.28
N ILE A 59 4.58 -17.42 -0.99
CA ILE A 59 5.00 -16.57 0.13
C ILE A 59 4.62 -17.21 1.47
N SER A 60 3.43 -17.81 1.59
CA SER A 60 3.04 -18.51 2.82
C SER A 60 3.95 -19.70 3.10
N TYR A 61 4.22 -20.51 2.07
CA TYR A 61 5.11 -21.66 2.15
C TYR A 61 6.54 -21.24 2.49
N SER A 62 7.09 -20.22 1.84
CA SER A 62 8.44 -19.74 2.13
C SER A 62 8.55 -19.17 3.54
N THR A 63 7.51 -18.48 4.03
CA THR A 63 7.49 -17.95 5.40
C THR A 63 7.45 -19.10 6.42
N PHE A 64 6.61 -20.12 6.17
CA PHE A 64 6.44 -21.24 7.10
C PHE A 64 7.68 -22.16 7.14
N MET A 65 8.31 -22.40 6.01
CA MET A 65 9.50 -23.27 5.92
C MET A 65 10.76 -22.61 6.49
N CYS A 66 10.79 -21.29 6.64
CA CYS A 66 12.01 -20.57 6.99
C CYS A 66 11.96 -19.83 8.33
N CYS A 67 10.78 -19.69 8.91
CA CYS A 67 10.65 -19.25 10.29
C CYS A 67 10.49 -20.44 11.22
N ASN A 68 11.36 -20.52 12.23
CA ASN A 68 10.90 -21.04 13.50
C ASN A 68 9.80 -20.07 13.96
N VAL A 69 8.53 -20.46 13.79
CA VAL A 69 7.35 -19.57 13.84
C VAL A 69 7.33 -18.68 15.10
N PHE A 70 7.94 -19.17 16.18
CA PHE A 70 8.00 -18.48 17.47
C PHE A 70 9.07 -17.38 17.58
N THR A 71 10.11 -17.36 16.75
CA THR A 71 11.21 -16.39 16.90
C THR A 71 11.07 -15.15 16.01
N ASN A 72 10.30 -15.23 14.93
CA ASN A 72 10.23 -14.17 13.91
C ASN A 72 8.80 -13.64 13.69
N ILE A 73 8.21 -13.09 14.75
CA ILE A 73 6.89 -12.45 14.74
C ILE A 73 6.76 -11.40 13.62
N SER A 74 7.83 -10.69 13.28
CA SER A 74 7.84 -9.68 12.19
C SER A 74 7.53 -10.27 10.82
N GLN A 75 8.00 -11.49 10.52
CA GLN A 75 7.75 -12.13 9.23
C GLN A 75 6.31 -12.63 9.13
N LEU A 76 5.73 -13.10 10.24
CA LEU A 76 4.31 -13.46 10.32
C LEU A 76 3.42 -12.24 10.03
N PHE A 77 3.77 -11.07 10.57
CA PHE A 77 3.05 -9.83 10.28
C PHE A 77 3.15 -9.40 8.83
N SER A 78 4.33 -9.47 8.21
CA SER A 78 4.49 -9.19 6.77
C SER A 78 3.67 -10.14 5.90
N LEU A 79 3.61 -11.42 6.27
CA LEU A 79 2.76 -12.40 5.59
C LEU A 79 1.28 -12.04 5.74
N LEU A 80 0.83 -11.71 6.96
CA LEU A 80 -0.56 -11.33 7.22
C LEU A 80 -0.95 -10.04 6.47
N GLU A 81 -0.04 -9.07 6.38
CA GLU A 81 -0.21 -7.86 5.59
C GLU A 81 -0.34 -8.18 4.09
N PHE A 82 0.50 -9.09 3.59
CA PHE A 82 0.47 -9.53 2.20
C PHE A 82 -0.84 -10.27 1.89
N VAL A 83 -1.22 -11.23 2.72
CA VAL A 83 -2.46 -12.02 2.59
C VAL A 83 -3.68 -11.09 2.59
N SER A 84 -3.76 -10.18 3.57
CA SER A 84 -4.87 -9.23 3.66
C SER A 84 -4.91 -8.29 2.45
N SER A 85 -3.76 -7.83 1.96
CA SER A 85 -3.67 -6.99 0.76
C SER A 85 -4.14 -7.74 -0.50
N VAL A 86 -3.75 -9.00 -0.68
CA VAL A 86 -4.21 -9.84 -1.79
C VAL A 86 -5.71 -10.10 -1.70
N LEU A 87 -6.22 -10.49 -0.53
CA LEU A 87 -7.66 -10.71 -0.32
C LEU A 87 -8.48 -9.46 -0.63
N VAL A 88 -7.99 -8.29 -0.20
CA VAL A 88 -8.59 -7.01 -0.54
C VAL A 88 -8.61 -6.80 -2.05
N VAL A 89 -7.48 -6.97 -2.74
CA VAL A 89 -7.41 -6.80 -4.21
C VAL A 89 -8.39 -7.76 -4.89
N MET A 90 -8.47 -9.00 -4.43
CA MET A 90 -9.38 -10.01 -4.94
C MET A 90 -10.85 -9.59 -4.78
N ILE A 91 -11.29 -9.28 -3.56
CA ILE A 91 -12.67 -8.86 -3.25
C ILE A 91 -13.06 -7.62 -4.05
N TYR A 92 -12.16 -6.66 -4.19
CA TYR A 92 -12.45 -5.37 -4.81
C TYR A 92 -12.20 -5.30 -6.31
N SER A 93 -11.53 -6.29 -6.92
CA SER A 93 -11.23 -6.28 -8.36
C SER A 93 -12.49 -6.13 -9.22
N SER A 94 -13.59 -6.80 -8.85
CA SER A 94 -14.87 -6.73 -9.54
C SER A 94 -15.52 -5.34 -9.43
N LYS A 95 -15.50 -4.75 -8.22
CA LYS A 95 -16.03 -3.42 -7.95
C LYS A 95 -15.18 -2.31 -8.58
N LEU A 96 -13.87 -2.51 -8.65
CA LEU A 96 -12.94 -1.57 -9.30
C LEU A 96 -13.27 -1.41 -10.78
N ILE A 97 -13.58 -2.48 -11.50
CA ILE A 97 -13.96 -2.39 -12.93
C ILE A 97 -15.20 -1.51 -13.11
N LEU A 98 -16.25 -1.75 -12.30
CA LEU A 98 -17.46 -0.92 -12.31
C LEU A 98 -17.12 0.54 -11.97
N PHE A 99 -16.24 0.75 -11.00
CA PHE A 99 -15.76 2.08 -10.62
C PHE A 99 -15.02 2.78 -11.77
N PHE A 100 -14.10 2.12 -12.47
CA PHE A 100 -13.39 2.70 -13.62
C PHE A 100 -14.31 2.96 -14.81
N ASN A 101 -15.33 2.12 -15.04
CA ASN A 101 -16.34 2.39 -16.04
C ASN A 101 -17.14 3.65 -15.71
N LYS A 102 -17.51 3.84 -14.44
CA LYS A 102 -18.15 5.09 -13.97
C LYS A 102 -17.20 6.29 -14.09
N LEU A 103 -15.92 6.14 -13.75
CA LEU A 103 -14.94 7.21 -13.96
C LEU A 103 -14.80 7.57 -15.45
N GLY A 104 -14.78 6.58 -16.35
CA GLY A 104 -14.69 6.83 -17.78
C GLY A 104 -15.89 7.60 -18.34
N SER A 105 -17.10 7.39 -17.80
CA SER A 105 -18.26 8.20 -18.17
C SER A 105 -18.18 9.62 -17.59
N ILE A 106 -17.68 9.77 -16.37
CA ILE A 106 -17.42 11.09 -15.76
C ILE A 106 -16.36 11.85 -16.56
N ASP A 107 -15.31 11.17 -17.02
CA ASP A 107 -14.21 11.77 -17.78
C ASP A 107 -14.65 12.29 -19.15
N SER A 108 -15.54 11.55 -19.81
CA SER A 108 -16.11 11.98 -21.09
C SER A 108 -17.03 13.19 -20.91
N ILE A 109 -17.76 13.26 -19.80
CA ILE A 109 -18.60 14.40 -19.43
C ILE A 109 -17.75 15.63 -19.08
N LEU A 110 -16.70 15.46 -18.27
CA LEU A 110 -15.81 16.54 -17.83
C LEU A 110 -14.78 16.95 -18.90
N ARG A 111 -14.67 16.19 -20.00
CA ARG A 111 -13.69 16.38 -21.09
C ARG A 111 -12.26 16.54 -20.56
N ILE A 112 -11.86 15.63 -19.67
CA ILE A 112 -10.54 15.70 -19.02
C ILE A 112 -9.44 15.55 -20.06
N ASN A 113 -8.48 16.48 -20.03
CA ASN A 113 -7.32 16.44 -20.93
C ASN A 113 -6.42 15.25 -20.58
N THR A 114 -6.06 14.45 -21.59
CA THR A 114 -5.19 13.28 -21.46
C THR A 114 -3.82 13.60 -20.88
N ARG A 115 -3.32 14.83 -21.04
CA ARG A 115 -2.03 15.27 -20.48
C ARG A 115 -1.99 15.18 -18.94
N VAL A 116 -3.11 15.42 -18.27
CA VAL A 116 -3.17 15.35 -16.80
C VAL A 116 -2.96 13.91 -16.31
N TYR A 117 -3.50 12.92 -17.02
CA TYR A 117 -3.26 11.51 -16.71
C TYR A 117 -1.80 11.11 -16.86
N VAL A 118 -1.14 11.60 -17.91
CA VAL A 118 0.29 11.36 -18.13
C VAL A 118 1.11 11.95 -16.97
N SER A 119 0.77 13.17 -16.52
CA SER A 119 1.43 13.81 -15.38
C SER A 119 1.27 12.99 -14.09
N HIS A 120 0.04 12.59 -13.75
CA HIS A 120 -0.21 11.77 -12.56
C HIS A 120 0.47 10.40 -12.62
N ARG A 121 0.45 9.74 -13.79
CA ARG A 121 1.16 8.48 -14.02
C ARG A 121 2.66 8.65 -13.80
N ASN A 122 3.27 9.71 -14.32
CA ASN A 122 4.68 9.97 -14.14
C ASN A 122 5.03 10.24 -12.67
N SER A 123 4.20 11.01 -11.95
CA SER A 123 4.38 11.20 -10.50
C SER A 123 4.33 9.86 -9.74
N ALA A 124 3.38 8.98 -10.08
CA ALA A 124 3.24 7.68 -9.44
C ALA A 124 4.46 6.79 -9.69
N ILE A 125 4.98 6.76 -10.93
CA ILE A 125 6.18 6.02 -11.30
C ILE A 125 7.39 6.52 -10.49
N ILE A 126 7.56 7.84 -10.37
CA ILE A 126 8.66 8.42 -9.58
C ILE A 126 8.57 7.99 -8.10
N VAL A 127 7.38 8.10 -7.50
CA VAL A 127 7.16 7.68 -6.10
C VAL A 127 7.42 6.18 -5.93
N ALA A 128 6.99 5.34 -6.88
CA ALA A 128 7.27 3.90 -6.85
C ALA A 128 8.77 3.61 -6.89
N ILE A 129 9.50 4.23 -7.83
CA ILE A 129 10.95 4.05 -7.95
C ILE A 129 11.66 4.45 -6.67
N LEU A 130 11.31 5.60 -6.07
CA LEU A 130 11.91 6.05 -4.82
C LEU A 130 11.64 5.08 -3.66
N LEU A 131 10.40 4.59 -3.51
CA LEU A 131 10.05 3.60 -2.49
C LEU A 131 10.83 2.29 -2.68
N TRP A 132 10.94 1.82 -3.92
CA TRP A 132 11.68 0.60 -4.23
C TRP A 132 13.17 0.74 -3.98
N LEU A 133 13.78 1.86 -4.36
CA LEU A 133 15.19 2.14 -4.06
C LEU A 133 15.44 2.09 -2.55
N MET A 134 14.61 2.76 -1.75
CA MET A 134 14.73 2.75 -0.29
C MET A 134 14.61 1.34 0.30
N ARG A 135 13.65 0.53 -0.19
CA ARG A 135 13.49 -0.85 0.30
C ARG A 135 14.63 -1.77 -0.14
N ILE A 136 15.06 -1.68 -1.39
CA ILE A 136 16.19 -2.48 -1.89
C ILE A 136 17.44 -2.13 -1.08
N SER A 137 17.72 -0.84 -0.85
CA SER A 137 18.83 -0.40 0.00
C SER A 137 18.72 -0.95 1.43
N PHE A 138 17.54 -0.87 2.05
CA PHE A 138 17.33 -1.41 3.41
C PHE A 138 17.53 -2.93 3.46
N THR A 139 16.99 -3.65 2.50
CA THR A 139 17.08 -5.12 2.44
C THR A 139 18.53 -5.55 2.18
N LEU A 140 19.25 -4.84 1.31
CA LEU A 140 20.68 -5.06 1.06
C LEU A 140 21.50 -4.79 2.33
N LEU A 141 21.25 -3.67 3.03
CA LEU A 141 21.93 -3.34 4.28
C LEU A 141 21.70 -4.42 5.36
N HIS A 142 20.46 -4.91 5.47
CA HIS A 142 20.12 -6.01 6.36
C HIS A 142 20.85 -7.31 5.95
N CYS A 143 20.88 -7.63 4.65
CA CYS A 143 21.58 -8.82 4.15
C CYS A 143 23.09 -8.78 4.44
N LEU A 144 23.71 -7.61 4.26
CA LEU A 144 25.11 -7.35 4.58
C LEU A 144 25.38 -7.47 6.08
N SER A 145 24.47 -6.98 6.93
CA SER A 145 24.65 -7.01 8.40
C SER A 145 24.60 -8.42 9.00
N TYR A 146 23.83 -9.34 8.39
CA TYR A 146 23.59 -10.68 8.94
C TYR A 146 24.30 -11.81 8.18
N ASN A 147 25.23 -11.50 7.26
CA ASN A 147 25.99 -12.47 6.47
C ASN A 147 25.09 -13.58 5.84
N CYS A 148 24.00 -13.19 5.18
CA CYS A 148 23.00 -14.12 4.64
C CYS A 148 23.41 -14.82 3.32
N TYR A 149 24.69 -15.08 3.08
CA TYR A 149 25.20 -15.53 1.77
C TYR A 149 25.08 -17.05 1.48
N THR A 150 24.41 -17.84 2.32
CA THR A 150 24.15 -19.25 1.96
C THR A 150 23.10 -19.33 0.85
N ARG A 151 23.28 -20.26 -0.10
CA ARG A 151 22.46 -20.40 -1.32
C ARG A 151 20.95 -20.44 -1.03
N ASP A 152 20.55 -21.11 0.05
CA ASP A 152 19.14 -21.22 0.45
C ASP A 152 18.55 -19.89 0.97
N LYS A 153 19.38 -19.03 1.57
CA LYS A 153 18.96 -17.70 2.05
C LYS A 153 18.75 -16.70 0.92
N LEU A 154 19.40 -16.90 -0.24
CA LEU A 154 19.26 -16.03 -1.40
C LEU A 154 17.87 -16.11 -2.04
N ILE A 155 17.30 -17.32 -2.11
CA ILE A 155 15.92 -17.51 -2.63
C ILE A 155 14.93 -16.79 -1.73
N LEU A 156 15.09 -16.89 -0.41
CA LEU A 156 14.22 -16.23 0.56
C LEU A 156 14.33 -14.71 0.50
N PHE A 157 15.55 -14.21 0.34
CA PHE A 157 15.81 -12.80 0.13
C PHE A 157 15.07 -12.28 -1.11
N LEU A 158 15.13 -13.00 -2.24
CA LEU A 158 14.41 -12.65 -3.46
C LEU A 158 12.88 -12.65 -3.25
N ILE A 159 12.33 -13.66 -2.56
CA ILE A 159 10.90 -13.71 -2.26
C ILE A 159 10.47 -12.53 -1.38
N ASN A 160 11.29 -12.15 -0.39
CA ASN A 160 11.00 -11.01 0.47
C ASN A 160 11.03 -9.66 -0.30
N ILE A 161 11.99 -9.50 -1.22
CA ILE A 161 12.03 -8.32 -2.10
C ILE A 161 10.82 -8.28 -3.02
N LEU A 162 10.48 -9.39 -3.68
CA LEU A 162 9.35 -9.43 -4.61
C LEU A 162 8.00 -9.21 -3.93
N SER A 163 7.80 -9.78 -2.73
CA SER A 163 6.60 -9.54 -1.93
C SER A 163 6.47 -8.09 -1.48
N SER A 164 7.57 -7.49 -1.02
CA SER A 164 7.63 -6.06 -0.69
C SER A 164 7.33 -5.17 -1.90
N PHE A 165 7.86 -5.52 -3.07
CA PHE A 165 7.60 -4.82 -4.32
C PHE A 165 6.10 -4.85 -4.69
N ALA A 166 5.48 -6.03 -4.59
CA ALA A 166 4.05 -6.19 -4.86
C ALA A 166 3.17 -5.36 -3.92
N LEU A 167 3.54 -5.26 -2.64
CA LEU A 167 2.87 -4.38 -1.67
C LEU A 167 3.00 -2.90 -2.06
N ASP A 168 4.19 -2.46 -2.44
CA ASP A 168 4.44 -1.07 -2.81
C ASP A 168 3.69 -0.66 -4.08
N VAL A 169 3.64 -1.53 -5.10
CA VAL A 169 2.82 -1.33 -6.31
C VAL A 169 1.37 -1.08 -5.92
N THR A 170 0.84 -1.89 -4.99
CA THR A 170 -0.55 -1.77 -4.52
C THR A 170 -0.78 -0.44 -3.79
N ARG A 171 0.19 0.03 -2.99
CA ARG A 171 0.12 1.31 -2.26
C ARG A 171 0.18 2.52 -3.20
N VAL A 172 1.16 2.55 -4.10
CA VAL A 172 1.31 3.63 -5.10
C VAL A 172 0.07 3.76 -5.97
N TRP A 173 -0.53 2.63 -6.33
CA TRP A 173 -1.77 2.61 -7.08
C TRP A 173 -2.92 3.30 -6.35
N ARG A 174 -3.15 2.96 -5.08
CA ARG A 174 -4.20 3.59 -4.25
C ARG A 174 -4.00 5.10 -4.14
N TYR A 175 -2.77 5.53 -3.91
CA TYR A 175 -2.42 6.96 -3.89
C TYR A 175 -2.74 7.67 -5.21
N THR A 176 -2.36 7.07 -6.33
CA THR A 176 -2.63 7.61 -7.68
C THR A 176 -4.13 7.75 -7.92
N LEU A 177 -4.91 6.76 -7.48
CA LEU A 177 -6.35 6.74 -7.61
C LEU A 177 -7.02 7.84 -6.78
N LEU A 178 -6.59 8.06 -5.54
CA LEU A 178 -7.05 9.16 -4.71
C LEU A 178 -6.73 10.52 -5.34
N LYS A 179 -5.52 10.71 -5.85
CA LYS A 179 -5.10 11.95 -6.52
C LYS A 179 -5.95 12.22 -7.78
N MET A 180 -6.24 11.16 -8.54
CA MET A 180 -7.12 11.21 -9.71
C MET A 180 -8.57 11.59 -9.35
N ILE A 181 -9.10 11.11 -8.24
CA ILE A 181 -10.44 11.49 -7.75
C ILE A 181 -10.42 12.96 -7.30
N GLY A 182 -9.43 13.37 -6.51
CA GLY A 182 -9.28 14.76 -6.06
C GLY A 182 -9.18 15.75 -7.21
N HIS A 183 -8.46 15.40 -8.28
CA HIS A 183 -8.40 16.22 -9.49
C HIS A 183 -9.78 16.39 -10.15
N ARG A 184 -10.59 15.32 -10.23
CA ARG A 184 -11.95 15.39 -10.79
C ARG A 184 -12.88 16.25 -9.95
N ILE A 185 -12.80 16.17 -8.63
CA ILE A 185 -13.57 17.03 -7.73
C ILE A 185 -13.17 18.49 -7.95
N LYS A 186 -11.85 18.78 -8.03
CA LYS A 186 -11.35 20.13 -8.32
C LYS A 186 -11.84 20.64 -9.68
N LEU A 187 -11.83 19.79 -10.70
CA LEU A 187 -12.32 20.16 -12.03
C LEU A 187 -13.83 20.39 -12.03
N LEU A 188 -14.60 19.53 -11.37
CA LEU A 188 -16.05 19.69 -11.21
C LEU A 188 -16.37 21.02 -10.52
N ARG A 189 -15.63 21.38 -9.46
CA ARG A 189 -15.76 22.67 -8.78
C ARG A 189 -15.55 23.84 -9.73
N ILE A 190 -14.42 23.86 -10.46
CA ILE A 190 -14.12 24.92 -11.45
C ILE A 190 -15.26 25.04 -12.46
N ARG A 191 -15.79 23.92 -12.96
CA ARG A 191 -16.92 23.92 -13.92
C ARG A 191 -18.25 24.41 -13.34
N LEU A 192 -18.46 24.25 -12.04
CA LEU A 192 -19.65 24.76 -11.35
C LEU A 192 -19.52 26.26 -11.04
N GLU A 193 -18.31 26.76 -10.83
CA GLU A 193 -18.02 28.18 -10.58
C GLU A 193 -18.03 29.03 -11.86
N GLU A 194 -17.78 28.43 -13.04
CA GLU A 194 -17.85 29.14 -14.33
C GLU A 194 -19.29 29.67 -14.60
N MET A 195 -19.43 30.99 -14.73
CA MET A 195 -20.70 31.71 -14.91
C MET A 195 -21.56 31.12 -16.06
N PRO A 196 -22.89 31.01 -15.89
CA PRO A 196 -23.78 30.34 -16.83
C PRO A 196 -23.80 30.98 -18.22
N GLU A 197 -23.51 32.27 -18.31
CA GLU A 197 -23.53 33.08 -19.54
C GLU A 197 -22.32 32.85 -20.44
N GLN A 198 -21.19 32.34 -19.91
CA GLN A 198 -19.94 32.21 -20.64
C GLN A 198 -19.66 30.79 -21.17
N ASN A 199 -20.59 29.83 -20.98
CA ASN A 199 -20.26 28.41 -21.11
C ASN A 199 -21.20 27.59 -22.00
N ILE A 200 -20.81 27.48 -23.27
CA ILE A 200 -21.44 26.67 -24.34
C ILE A 200 -21.14 25.15 -24.17
N PHE A 201 -20.15 24.75 -23.37
CA PHE A 201 -19.52 23.43 -23.55
C PHE A 201 -19.87 22.31 -22.55
N LEU A 202 -20.68 22.57 -21.52
CA LEU A 202 -21.27 21.49 -20.70
C LEU A 202 -22.56 20.92 -21.31
N TYR A 203 -23.05 21.51 -22.39
CA TYR A 203 -24.12 20.91 -23.17
C TYR A 203 -23.56 19.73 -23.96
N VAL A 204 -23.94 18.53 -23.53
CA VAL A 204 -23.85 17.32 -24.34
C VAL A 204 -24.44 17.67 -25.71
N THR A 205 -23.58 17.74 -26.73
CA THR A 205 -23.87 18.20 -28.10
C THR A 205 -24.94 17.37 -28.82
N LYS A 206 -25.53 16.36 -28.16
CA LYS A 206 -26.53 15.44 -28.72
C LYS A 206 -27.92 15.53 -28.11
N MET A 207 -28.19 16.38 -27.12
CA MET A 207 -29.55 16.50 -26.56
C MET A 207 -30.08 17.93 -26.64
N LYS A 208 -30.55 18.32 -27.84
CA LYS A 208 -31.16 19.64 -28.12
C LYS A 208 -32.47 19.92 -27.36
N GLY A 209 -32.98 19.01 -26.53
CA GLY A 209 -34.28 19.13 -25.86
C GLY A 209 -34.27 18.99 -24.34
N VAL A 210 -33.10 18.82 -23.72
CA VAL A 210 -33.01 18.59 -22.27
C VAL A 210 -32.11 19.66 -21.66
N THR A 211 -32.70 20.81 -21.32
CA THR A 211 -32.18 21.71 -20.28
C THR A 211 -32.27 21.01 -18.93
N ALA A 212 -31.60 19.86 -18.79
CA ALA A 212 -31.39 19.25 -17.49
C ALA A 212 -30.70 20.30 -16.64
N ASN A 213 -31.36 20.64 -15.53
CA ASN A 213 -30.88 21.61 -14.55
C ASN A 213 -29.39 21.35 -14.29
N LYS A 214 -28.48 22.25 -14.69
CA LYS A 214 -27.01 22.05 -14.58
C LYS A 214 -26.62 21.61 -13.16
N MET A 215 -27.32 22.16 -12.16
CA MET A 215 -27.21 21.79 -10.75
C MET A 215 -27.57 20.32 -10.47
N LYS A 216 -28.63 19.78 -11.08
CA LYS A 216 -29.02 18.37 -10.92
C LYS A 216 -28.00 17.44 -11.54
N MET A 217 -27.45 17.79 -12.71
CA MET A 217 -26.37 17.02 -13.35
C MET A 217 -25.08 17.09 -12.52
N GLY A 218 -24.68 18.29 -12.07
CA GLY A 218 -23.53 18.51 -11.19
C GLY A 218 -23.65 17.73 -9.88
N LEU A 219 -24.82 17.75 -9.24
CA LEU A 219 -25.10 16.96 -8.04
C LEU A 219 -25.00 15.45 -8.30
N SER A 220 -25.51 14.98 -9.45
CA SER A 220 -25.40 13.56 -9.82
C SER A 220 -23.95 13.14 -10.06
N LEU A 221 -23.13 14.00 -10.69
CA LEU A 221 -21.70 13.79 -10.87
C LEU A 221 -20.97 13.80 -9.53
N TYR A 222 -21.26 14.76 -8.67
CA TYR A 222 -20.68 14.83 -7.33
C TYR A 222 -20.98 13.57 -6.52
N ARG A 223 -22.24 13.13 -6.47
CA ARG A 223 -22.62 11.86 -5.80
C ARG A 223 -21.86 10.67 -6.39
N ASN A 224 -21.83 10.54 -7.71
CA ASN A 224 -21.09 9.46 -8.36
C ASN A 224 -19.57 9.51 -8.09
N ILE A 225 -18.99 10.71 -7.94
CA ILE A 225 -17.57 10.91 -7.61
C ILE A 225 -17.31 10.74 -6.11
N ALA A 226 -18.27 11.02 -5.23
CA ALA A 226 -18.14 10.94 -3.77
C ALA A 226 -18.46 9.54 -3.22
N ASP A 227 -19.42 8.82 -3.82
CA ASP A 227 -19.77 7.44 -3.47
C ASP A 227 -18.68 6.45 -3.95
N ALA A 228 -17.98 6.83 -5.01
CA ALA A 228 -16.86 6.11 -5.60
C ALA A 228 -15.69 5.83 -4.62
N PRO A 229 -15.12 6.83 -3.93
CA PRO A 229 -14.04 6.66 -2.98
C PRO A 229 -14.51 6.09 -1.65
N LEU A 230 -15.80 6.09 -1.29
CA LEU A 230 -16.22 5.65 0.06
C LEU A 230 -15.70 4.23 0.39
N GLN A 231 -15.79 3.32 -0.57
CA GLN A 231 -15.26 1.96 -0.44
C GLN A 231 -13.73 1.92 -0.35
N LEU A 232 -13.05 2.77 -1.13
CA LEU A 232 -11.60 2.89 -1.08
C LEU A 232 -11.14 3.54 0.24
N LEU A 233 -11.91 4.48 0.77
CA LEU A 233 -11.64 5.20 2.00
C LEU A 233 -11.72 4.26 3.20
N ILE A 234 -12.75 3.41 3.25
CA ILE A 234 -12.86 2.32 4.23
C ILE A 234 -11.63 1.41 4.15
N LEU A 235 -11.20 1.06 2.94
CA LEU A 235 -10.02 0.22 2.78
C LEU A 235 -8.72 0.91 3.22
N THR A 236 -8.53 2.18 2.86
CA THR A 236 -7.35 2.94 3.25
C THR A 236 -7.33 3.20 4.75
N THR A 237 -8.49 3.42 5.37
CA THR A 237 -8.59 3.58 6.83
C THR A 237 -8.26 2.28 7.55
N ILE A 238 -8.77 1.13 7.11
CA ILE A 238 -8.37 -0.19 7.65
C ILE A 238 -6.86 -0.40 7.52
N HIS A 239 -6.29 -0.08 6.35
CA HIS A 239 -4.85 -0.24 6.12
C HIS A 239 -4.01 0.74 6.96
N LEU A 240 -4.49 1.97 7.17
CA LEU A 240 -3.84 2.94 8.05
C LEU A 240 -3.89 2.45 9.49
N ILE A 241 -5.04 2.01 9.99
CA ILE A 241 -5.18 1.41 11.33
C ILE A 241 -4.20 0.25 11.49
N HIS A 242 -4.08 -0.62 10.47
CA HIS A 242 -3.13 -1.73 10.48
C HIS A 242 -1.67 -1.27 10.55
N ILE A 243 -1.26 -0.28 9.73
CA ILE A 243 0.10 0.28 9.79
C ILE A 243 0.36 0.92 11.16
N THR A 244 -0.59 1.73 11.65
CA THR A 244 -0.50 2.40 12.95
C THR A 244 -0.34 1.37 14.06
N PHE A 245 -1.11 0.29 14.03
CA PHE A 245 -0.98 -0.83 14.95
C PHE A 245 0.40 -1.48 14.87
N LEU A 246 0.93 -1.73 13.66
CA LEU A 246 2.28 -2.30 13.49
C LEU A 246 3.39 -1.39 14.01
N ILE A 247 3.30 -0.09 13.77
CA ILE A 247 4.28 0.89 14.25
C ILE A 247 4.28 0.95 15.78
N PHE A 248 3.11 0.80 16.40
CA PHE A 248 2.96 0.89 17.85
C PHE A 248 3.01 -0.45 18.59
N ALA A 249 2.99 -1.59 17.87
CA ALA A 249 3.10 -2.91 18.46
C ALA A 249 4.35 -3.08 19.36
N PRO A 250 5.55 -2.59 19.01
CA PRO A 250 6.71 -2.63 19.90
C PRO A 250 6.46 -1.90 21.23
N CYS A 251 5.73 -0.78 21.22
CA CYS A 251 5.41 -0.02 22.42
C CYS A 251 4.52 -0.85 23.36
N ILE A 252 3.52 -1.54 22.82
CA ILE A 252 2.61 -2.41 23.59
C ILE A 252 3.38 -3.61 24.19
N VAL A 253 4.27 -4.22 23.41
CA VAL A 253 5.07 -5.37 23.87
C VAL A 253 6.03 -4.95 24.99
N ILE A 254 6.70 -3.81 24.83
CA ILE A 254 7.61 -3.27 25.85
C ILE A 254 6.86 -2.90 27.13
N GLU A 255 5.68 -2.29 27.01
CA GLU A 255 4.82 -1.97 28.15
C GLU A 255 4.47 -3.24 28.95
N ARG A 256 4.09 -4.32 28.26
CA ARG A 256 3.81 -5.61 28.92
C ARG A 256 5.03 -6.14 29.67
N TYR A 257 6.22 -6.08 29.06
CA TYR A 257 7.44 -6.51 29.74
C TYR A 257 7.76 -5.62 30.95
N SER A 258 7.53 -4.30 30.86
CA SER A 258 7.70 -3.40 32.00
C SER A 258 6.78 -3.79 33.15
N VAL A 259 5.51 -4.06 32.87
CA VAL A 259 4.54 -4.51 33.89
C VAL A 259 4.95 -5.83 34.55
N GLU A 260 5.51 -6.78 33.79
CA GLU A 260 6.02 -8.03 34.36
C GLU A 260 7.25 -7.80 35.25
N VAL A 261 8.15 -6.88 34.87
CA VAL A 261 9.29 -6.49 35.72
C VAL A 261 8.82 -5.84 37.01
N ASP A 262 7.81 -4.96 36.95
CA ASP A 262 7.23 -4.32 38.14
C ASP A 262 6.57 -5.36 39.06
N ARG A 263 5.90 -6.37 38.50
CA ARG A 263 5.35 -7.51 39.26
C ARG A 263 6.44 -8.32 39.96
N ILE A 264 7.57 -8.56 39.29
CA ILE A 264 8.72 -9.25 39.89
C ILE A 264 9.28 -8.42 41.06
N GLN A 265 9.45 -7.10 40.88
CA GLN A 265 9.90 -6.21 41.95
C GLN A 265 8.94 -6.23 43.14
N PHE A 266 7.64 -6.13 42.88
CA PHE A 266 6.61 -6.20 43.91
C PHE A 266 6.64 -7.53 44.69
N PHE A 267 6.78 -8.64 43.97
CA PHE A 267 6.91 -9.97 44.57
C PHE A 267 8.17 -10.07 45.46
N LEU A 268 9.31 -9.54 44.99
CA LEU A 268 10.56 -9.52 45.77
C LEU A 268 10.44 -8.67 47.02
N VAL A 269 9.77 -7.52 46.96
CA VAL A 269 9.50 -6.68 48.13
C VAL A 269 8.65 -7.44 49.16
N HIS A 270 7.59 -8.11 48.72
CA HIS A 270 6.79 -8.95 49.61
C HIS A 270 7.61 -10.08 50.25
N ARG A 271 8.39 -10.80 49.44
CA ARG A 271 9.26 -11.86 49.92
C ARG A 271 10.29 -11.36 50.94
N LEU A 272 10.82 -10.15 50.75
CA LEU A 272 11.77 -9.53 51.68
C LEU A 272 11.17 -9.27 53.07
N LEU A 273 9.87 -9.01 53.15
CA LEU A 273 9.15 -8.77 54.40
C LEU A 273 8.86 -10.08 55.15
N ASP A 274 8.51 -11.14 54.41
CA ASP A 274 8.09 -12.42 54.98
C ASP A 274 9.28 -13.34 55.33
N GLU A 275 10.43 -13.19 54.65
CA GLU A 275 11.59 -14.08 54.80
C GLU A 275 12.35 -13.85 56.11
N LYS A 276 12.59 -14.96 56.84
CA LYS A 276 13.28 -14.96 58.14
C LYS A 276 14.78 -15.22 58.01
N ASP A 277 15.20 -15.93 56.96
CA ASP A 277 16.60 -16.23 56.70
C ASP A 277 17.35 -14.96 56.26
N SER A 278 18.42 -14.61 56.98
CA SER A 278 19.23 -13.43 56.67
C SER A 278 19.92 -13.53 55.32
N THR A 279 20.31 -14.73 54.88
CA THR A 279 21.05 -14.94 53.62
C THR A 279 20.17 -14.64 52.40
N ILE A 280 18.98 -15.25 52.33
CA ILE A 280 18.00 -15.01 51.27
C ILE A 280 17.56 -13.54 51.26
N LYS A 281 17.44 -12.93 52.44
CA LYS A 281 17.09 -11.51 52.58
C LYS A 281 18.14 -10.57 51.98
N GLU A 282 19.42 -10.90 52.12
CA GLU A 282 20.51 -10.16 51.49
C GLU A 282 20.49 -10.32 49.96
N GLU A 283 20.28 -11.53 49.45
CA GLU A 283 20.16 -11.80 48.01
C GLU A 283 18.99 -11.03 47.38
N VAL A 284 17.81 -11.05 48.02
CA VAL A 284 16.62 -10.31 47.54
C VAL A 284 16.88 -8.80 47.56
N LYS A 285 17.57 -8.27 48.58
CA LYS A 285 17.98 -6.85 48.62
C LYS A 285 18.94 -6.51 47.49
N GLU A 286 19.91 -7.38 47.21
CA GLU A 286 20.85 -7.16 46.12
C GLU A 286 20.12 -7.15 44.76
N PHE A 287 19.16 -8.06 44.57
CA PHE A 287 18.33 -8.09 43.36
C PHE A 287 17.51 -6.80 43.21
N LEU A 288 16.83 -6.35 44.27
CA LEU A 288 16.06 -5.10 44.24
C LEU A 288 16.96 -3.91 43.90
N LYS A 289 18.12 -3.81 44.54
CA LYS A 289 19.12 -2.76 44.27
C LYS A 289 19.63 -2.81 42.83
N TYR A 290 19.77 -4.00 42.25
CA TYR A 290 20.11 -4.15 40.84
C TYR A 290 19.00 -3.60 39.94
N THR A 291 17.74 -3.97 40.20
CA THR A 291 16.60 -3.49 39.39
C THR A 291 16.37 -1.99 39.51
N GLU A 292 16.63 -1.38 40.67
CA GLU A 292 16.59 0.07 40.86
C GLU A 292 17.69 0.79 40.07
N ARG A 293 18.91 0.24 40.06
CA ARG A 293 20.04 0.81 39.31
C ARG A 293 19.87 0.67 37.81
N ARG A 294 19.17 -0.36 37.35
CA ARG A 294 18.97 -0.66 35.93
C ARG A 294 17.49 -0.89 35.64
N PRO A 295 16.67 0.17 35.65
CA PRO A 295 15.26 0.03 35.34
C PRO A 295 15.10 -0.47 33.91
N PHE A 296 14.11 -1.33 33.70
CA PHE A 296 13.82 -1.91 32.39
C PHE A 296 13.20 -0.86 31.47
N GLN A 297 14.06 -0.06 30.84
CA GLN A 297 13.65 1.00 29.91
C GLN A 297 14.23 0.73 28.53
N PHE A 298 13.38 0.51 27.55
CA PHE A 298 13.79 0.53 26.16
C PHE A 298 13.82 1.95 25.63
N LYS A 299 14.94 2.34 25.03
CA LYS A 299 15.12 3.66 24.39
C LYS A 299 15.58 3.47 22.95
N ILE A 300 14.86 4.05 21.99
CA ILE A 300 15.34 4.15 20.60
C ILE A 300 16.46 5.18 20.57
N TRP A 301 17.62 4.76 20.06
CA TRP A 301 18.82 5.60 19.94
C TRP A 301 19.25 6.28 21.24
N ARG A 302 18.95 5.67 22.40
CA ARG A 302 19.19 6.22 23.75
C ARG A 302 18.40 7.49 24.11
N CYS A 303 17.65 8.07 23.17
CA CYS A 303 16.95 9.34 23.37
C CYS A 303 15.45 9.15 23.64
N ILE A 304 14.78 8.30 22.87
CA ILE A 304 13.31 8.24 22.87
C ILE A 304 12.86 7.01 23.66
N PRO A 305 12.23 7.17 24.84
CA PRO A 305 11.68 6.03 25.57
C PRO A 305 10.55 5.39 24.76
N VAL A 306 10.58 4.06 24.64
CA VAL A 306 9.54 3.30 23.95
C VAL A 306 8.52 2.84 24.98
N ASN A 307 7.60 3.73 25.34
CA ASN A 307 6.50 3.47 26.25
C ASN A 307 5.16 3.72 25.55
N ILE A 308 4.05 3.43 26.22
CA ILE A 308 2.70 3.68 25.66
C ILE A 308 2.39 5.17 25.42
N ILE A 309 3.21 6.07 25.98
CA ILE A 309 3.08 7.52 25.81
C ILE A 309 3.54 7.94 24.41
N LEU A 310 4.56 7.30 23.84
CA LEU A 310 5.11 7.65 22.52
C LEU A 310 4.07 7.67 21.38
N PRO A 311 3.18 6.65 21.23
CA PRO A 311 2.07 6.73 20.29
C PRO A 311 1.14 7.94 20.49
N LEU A 312 0.84 8.27 21.74
CA LEU A 312 -0.04 9.38 22.10
C LEU A 312 0.60 10.73 21.77
N GLU A 313 1.90 10.88 22.03
CA GLU A 313 2.66 12.08 21.66
C GLU A 313 2.73 12.27 20.15
N ILE A 314 2.98 11.19 19.39
CA ILE A 314 2.99 11.25 17.92
C ILE A 314 1.60 11.64 17.39
N MET A 315 0.53 11.08 17.96
CA MET A 315 -0.84 11.47 17.62
C MET A 315 -1.12 12.93 17.97
N TYR A 316 -0.67 13.39 19.14
CA TYR A 316 -0.84 14.78 19.58
C TYR A 316 -0.11 15.75 18.65
N LEU A 317 1.15 15.47 18.30
CA LEU A 317 1.94 16.26 17.34
C LEU A 317 1.35 16.27 15.93
N SER A 318 0.80 15.13 15.50
CA SER A 318 0.11 15.03 14.21
C SER A 318 -1.17 15.85 14.18
N TYR A 319 -1.88 15.92 15.31
CA TYR A 319 -3.08 16.73 15.44
C TYR A 319 -2.76 18.23 15.51
N SER A 320 -1.75 18.62 16.30
CA SER A 320 -1.35 20.01 16.45
C SER A 320 -0.77 20.64 15.19
N THR A 321 -0.30 19.85 14.23
CA THR A 321 0.22 20.34 12.94
C THR A 321 -0.85 20.52 11.87
N ILE A 322 -2.04 19.95 12.07
CA ILE A 322 -3.16 20.05 11.12
C ILE A 322 -4.04 21.28 11.40
N ILE A 323 -4.08 21.74 12.65
CA ILE A 323 -4.81 22.94 13.10
C ILE A 323 -3.97 24.19 12.83
#